data_AF-A0A8T7B395-F1
#
_entry.id   AF-A0A8T7B395-F1
#
_cell.length_a   1.000
_cell.length_b   1.000
_cell.length_c   1.000
_cell.angle_alpha   90.00
_cell.angle_beta   90.00
_cell.angle_gamma   90.00
#
_symmetry.space_group_name_H-M   'P 1'
#
loop_
_entity.id
_entity.type
_entity.pdbx_description
1 polymer ?
#
loop_
_entity_poly.entity_id
_entity_poly.type
_entity_poly.pdbx_seq_one_letter_code
_entity_poly.pdbx_strand_id
1 'polypeptide(L)'
;MFEVTGTYAGGGTISGAWQIDTNPSTIVVGPGWDNLVSVTFERTPGEGLDSAFYLSGIELTVVPIPAAVWLMLSALGSLGWLSRRA
;
A
#
# COMPACT_ATOMS: atom_id res chain seq x y z
N MET A 1 6.74 -18.47 6.82
CA MET A 1 5.83 -17.30 6.77
C MET A 1 6.61 -15.99 6.64
N PHE A 2 6.08 -15.00 5.93
CA PHE A 2 6.63 -13.63 5.85
C PHE A 2 5.62 -12.62 6.40
N GLU A 3 6.10 -11.66 7.17
CA GLU A 3 5.38 -10.45 7.51
C GLU A 3 5.73 -9.37 6.49
N VAL A 4 4.73 -8.77 5.88
CA VAL A 4 4.91 -7.60 5.02
C VAL A 4 4.32 -6.41 5.74
N THR A 5 5.08 -5.31 5.78
CA THR A 5 4.65 -4.05 6.37
C THR A 5 4.74 -2.94 5.34
N GLY A 6 3.61 -2.34 5.01
CA GLY A 6 3.51 -1.12 4.21
C GLY A 6 3.52 0.13 5.08
N THR A 7 4.18 1.19 4.65
CA THR A 7 4.14 2.52 5.30
C THR A 7 3.54 3.55 4.36
N TYR A 8 2.56 4.32 4.84
CA TYR A 8 1.89 5.37 4.05
C TYR A 8 2.67 6.70 4.05
N ALA A 9 2.47 7.52 3.01
CA ALA A 9 3.05 8.85 2.92
C ALA A 9 2.62 9.81 4.05
N GLY A 10 1.39 9.64 4.56
CA GLY A 10 0.84 10.42 5.66
C GLY A 10 1.23 9.93 7.05
N GLY A 11 2.09 8.91 7.14
CA GLY A 11 2.33 8.16 8.37
C GLY A 11 1.30 7.06 8.60
N GLY A 12 1.61 6.14 9.51
CA GLY A 12 0.85 4.92 9.74
C GLY A 12 1.36 3.74 8.92
N THR A 13 1.05 2.54 9.38
CA THR A 13 1.48 1.29 8.77
C THR A 13 0.30 0.34 8.58
N ILE A 14 0.43 -0.52 7.57
CA ILE A 14 -0.42 -1.68 7.35
C ILE A 14 0.45 -2.92 7.35
N SER A 15 0.03 -3.99 8.01
CA SER A 15 0.76 -5.24 8.03
C SER A 15 -0.13 -6.42 7.66
N GLY A 16 0.50 -7.46 7.13
CA GLY A 16 -0.14 -8.74 6.86
C GLY A 16 0.89 -9.86 6.87
N ALA A 17 0.42 -11.09 6.98
CA ALA A 17 1.25 -12.26 6.94
C ALA A 17 0.93 -13.09 5.69
N TRP A 18 1.96 -13.49 4.96
CA TRP A 18 1.85 -14.30 3.76
C TRP A 18 2.65 -15.58 3.91
N GLN A 19 2.01 -16.69 3.59
CA GLN A 19 2.72 -17.95 3.35
C GLN A 19 3.14 -17.97 1.89
N ILE A 20 4.45 -18.05 1.70
CA ILE A 20 5.08 -18.17 0.39
C ILE A 20 5.64 -19.58 0.33
N ASP A 21 4.85 -20.49 -0.24
CA ASP A 21 5.19 -21.92 -0.29
C ASP A 21 6.03 -22.27 -1.54
N THR A 22 6.08 -21.36 -2.52
CA THR A 22 6.92 -21.42 -3.73
C THR A 22 7.34 -20.00 -4.10
N ASN A 23 8.47 -19.82 -4.82
CA ASN A 23 8.93 -18.51 -5.31
C ASN A 23 7.82 -17.82 -6.13
N PRO A 24 7.05 -16.88 -5.55
CA PRO A 24 5.92 -16.29 -6.24
C PRO A 24 6.46 -15.18 -7.12
N SER A 25 6.10 -15.21 -8.40
CA SER A 25 6.42 -14.11 -9.32
C SER A 25 5.58 -12.86 -9.04
N THR A 26 4.48 -12.97 -8.30
CA THR A 26 3.58 -11.86 -7.98
C THR A 26 2.90 -12.06 -6.64
N ILE A 27 2.89 -11.03 -5.79
CA ILE A 27 2.16 -10.98 -4.52
C ILE A 27 1.05 -9.95 -4.68
N VAL A 28 -0.21 -10.39 -4.62
CA VAL A 28 -1.37 -9.50 -4.66
C VAL A 28 -1.69 -9.09 -3.23
N VAL A 29 -1.56 -7.80 -2.95
CA VAL A 29 -1.95 -7.20 -1.67
C VAL A 29 -3.42 -6.78 -1.73
N GLY A 30 -4.13 -6.95 -0.60
CA GLY A 30 -5.55 -6.63 -0.49
C GLY A 30 -5.83 -5.12 -0.49
N PRO A 31 -7.11 -4.71 -0.42
CA PRO A 31 -7.50 -3.31 -0.39
C PRO A 31 -6.83 -2.57 0.79
N GLY A 32 -6.44 -1.31 0.57
CA GLY A 32 -5.79 -0.49 1.59
C GLY A 32 -4.27 -0.49 1.50
N TRP A 33 -3.66 -1.28 0.63
CA TRP A 33 -2.22 -1.23 0.33
C TRP A 33 -1.85 -0.19 -0.73
N ASP A 34 -2.75 0.76 -0.98
CA ASP A 34 -2.58 1.86 -1.93
C ASP A 34 -1.80 3.03 -1.31
N ASN A 35 -1.08 3.81 -2.13
CA ASN A 35 -0.31 4.99 -1.71
C ASN A 35 0.78 4.72 -0.65
N LEU A 36 1.38 3.53 -0.69
CA LEU A 36 2.52 3.18 0.15
C LEU A 36 3.79 3.87 -0.36
N VAL A 37 4.60 4.35 0.56
CA VAL A 37 5.92 4.95 0.29
C VAL A 37 7.03 3.92 0.44
N SER A 38 6.84 2.94 1.32
CA SER A 38 7.76 1.82 1.48
C SER A 38 7.02 0.55 1.84
N VAL A 39 7.60 -0.57 1.42
CA VAL A 39 7.15 -1.92 1.80
C VAL A 39 8.36 -2.68 2.32
N THR A 40 8.23 -3.21 3.52
CA THR A 40 9.24 -4.01 4.20
C THR A 40 8.78 -5.46 4.24
N PHE A 41 9.67 -6.38 3.87
CA PHE A 41 9.43 -7.82 3.96
C PHE A 41 10.32 -8.36 5.06
N GLU A 42 9.71 -8.84 6.15
CA GLU A 42 10.40 -9.48 7.26
C GLU A 42 10.01 -10.95 7.34
N ARG A 43 10.99 -11.80 7.62
CA ARG A 43 10.74 -13.23 7.79
C ARG A 43 10.30 -13.49 9.23
N THR A 44 9.24 -14.26 9.41
CA THR A 44 8.87 -14.75 10.73
C THR A 44 9.93 -15.76 11.22
N PRO A 45 10.58 -15.53 12.38
CA PRO A 45 11.59 -16.45 12.91
C PRO A 45 11.01 -17.85 13.19
N GLY A 46 11.78 -18.91 12.90
CA GLY A 46 11.41 -20.30 13.25
C GLY A 46 10.74 -21.11 12.13
N GLU A 47 10.25 -20.46 11.08
CA GLU A 47 9.69 -21.14 9.90
C GLU A 47 10.81 -21.37 8.88
N GLY A 48 11.31 -22.61 8.78
CA GLY A 48 12.34 -23.00 7.81
C GLY A 48 11.90 -22.68 6.38
N LEU A 49 12.71 -21.92 5.63
CA LEU A 49 12.55 -21.84 4.19
C LEU A 49 13.37 -22.97 3.59
N ASP A 50 12.77 -23.83 2.79
CA ASP A 50 13.49 -24.85 2.02
C ASP A 50 14.34 -24.23 0.89
N SER A 51 14.23 -22.91 0.65
CA SER A 51 14.96 -22.23 -0.43
C SER A 51 15.19 -20.75 -0.13
N ALA A 52 16.35 -20.24 -0.53
CA ALA A 52 16.61 -18.79 -0.54
C ALA A 52 15.66 -18.10 -1.53
N PHE A 53 14.92 -17.11 -1.05
CA PHE A 53 14.04 -16.28 -1.89
C PHE A 53 14.78 -15.01 -2.31
N TYR A 54 14.67 -14.65 -3.58
CA TYR A 54 15.23 -13.43 -4.15
C TYR A 54 14.09 -12.54 -4.66
N LEU A 55 13.97 -11.33 -4.09
CA LEU A 55 13.10 -10.29 -4.64
C LEU A 55 13.81 -9.63 -5.82
N SER A 56 13.25 -9.78 -7.02
CA SER A 56 13.74 -9.17 -8.26
C SER A 56 12.56 -8.69 -9.10
N GLY A 57 12.65 -7.51 -9.70
CA GLY A 57 11.58 -6.94 -10.53
C GLY A 57 10.41 -6.34 -9.75
N ILE A 58 10.68 -5.59 -8.68
CA ILE A 58 9.64 -4.83 -7.98
C ILE A 58 9.15 -3.70 -8.91
N GLU A 59 7.99 -3.89 -9.52
CA GLU A 59 7.31 -2.86 -10.31
C GLU A 59 6.29 -2.14 -9.44
N LEU A 60 6.49 -0.83 -9.23
CA LEU A 60 5.55 0.04 -8.54
C LEU A 60 4.67 0.75 -9.57
N THR A 61 3.41 0.35 -9.67
CA THR A 61 2.40 1.07 -10.48
C THR A 61 1.69 2.09 -9.60
N VAL A 62 2.22 3.30 -9.54
CA VAL A 62 1.56 4.42 -8.84
C VAL A 62 0.71 5.18 -9.87
N VAL A 63 -0.60 5.28 -9.64
CA VAL A 63 -1.49 6.11 -10.47
C VAL A 63 -1.58 7.50 -9.83
N PRO A 64 -1.07 8.56 -10.47
CA PRO A 64 -1.19 9.91 -9.94
C PRO A 64 -2.67 10.32 -9.92
N ILE A 65 -3.18 10.72 -8.76
CA ILE A 65 -4.50 11.36 -8.68
C ILE A 65 -4.39 12.70 -9.41
N PRO A 66 -5.16 12.94 -10.50
CA PRO A 66 -5.06 14.19 -11.26
C PRO A 66 -5.32 15.40 -10.37
N ALA A 67 -4.59 16.50 -10.59
CA ALA A 67 -4.78 17.77 -9.87
C ALA A 67 -6.25 18.26 -9.92
N ALA A 68 -6.98 17.91 -10.97
CA ALA A 68 -8.41 18.18 -11.11
C ALA A 68 -9.26 17.57 -9.98
N VAL A 69 -8.92 16.38 -9.46
CA VAL A 69 -9.66 15.73 -8.37
C VAL A 69 -9.49 16.52 -7.07
N TRP A 70 -8.28 16.98 -6.79
CA TRP A 70 -8.01 17.84 -5.63
C TRP A 70 -8.79 19.15 -5.72
N LEU A 71 -8.75 19.82 -6.87
CA LEU A 71 -9.49 21.06 -7.09
C LEU A 71 -11.01 20.86 -6.97
N MET A 72 -11.53 19.76 -7.51
CA MET A 72 -12.95 19.42 -7.41
C MET A 72 -13.38 19.20 -5.96
N LEU A 73 -12.60 18.46 -5.17
CA LEU A 73 -12.88 18.23 -3.75
C LEU A 73 -12.80 19.52 -2.93
N SER A 74 -11.82 20.39 -3.21
CA SER A 74 -11.72 21.70 -2.58
C SER A 74 -12.92 22.61 -2.93
N ALA A 75 -13.37 22.58 -4.18
CA ALA A 75 -14.55 23.32 -4.63
C ALA A 75 -15.84 22.81 -3.98
N LEU A 76 -16.04 21.49 -3.91
CA LEU A 76 -17.18 20.87 -3.24
C LEU A 76 -17.21 21.19 -1.74
N GLY A 77 -16.05 21.15 -1.07
CA GLY A 77 -15.96 21.52 0.35
C GLY A 77 -16.33 22.98 0.62
N SER A 78 -15.90 23.90 -0.24
CA SER A 78 -16.23 25.32 -0.13
C SER A 78 -17.70 25.62 -0.44
N LEU A 79 -18.28 24.98 -1.45
CA LEU A 79 -19.72 25.05 -1.75
C LEU A 79 -20.58 24.48 -0.61
N GLY A 80 -20.21 23.33 -0.04
CA GLY A 80 -20.92 22.73 1.08
C GLY A 80 -20.86 23.55 2.37
N TRP A 81 -19.83 24.38 2.53
CA TRP A 81 -19.74 25.33 3.64
C TRP A 81 -20.61 26.57 3.40
N LEU A 82 -20.63 27.10 2.18
CA LEU A 82 -21.52 28.19 1.77
C LEU A 82 -22.99 27.82 1.94
N SER A 83 -23.38 26.60 1.54
CA SER A 83 -24.78 26.14 1.65
C SER A 83 -25.25 25.89 3.09
N ARG A 84 -24.35 25.81 4.07
CA ARG A 84 -24.69 25.71 5.51
C ARG A 84 -24.82 27.07 6.19
N ARG A 85 -24.39 28.15 5.53
CA ARG A 85 -24.43 29.53 6.05
C ARG A 85 -25.57 30.38 5.48
N ALA A 86 -26.15 29.95 4.36
CA ALA A 86 -27.40 30.50 3.82
C ALA A 86 -28.61 29.86 4.53
#